data_AF-A0A7W1BUY4-F1
#
_entry.id   AF-A0A7W1BUY4-F1
#
_cell.length_a   1.000
_cell.length_b   1.000
_cell.length_c   1.000
_cell.angle_alpha   90.00
_cell.angle_beta   90.00
_cell.angle_gamma   90.00
#
_symmetry.space_group_name_H-M   'P 1'
#
loop_
_entity.id
_entity.type
_entity.pdbx_description
1 polymer ?
#
loop_
_entity_poly.entity_id
_entity_poly.type
_entity_poly.pdbx_seq_one_letter_code
_entity_poly.pdbx_strand_id
1 'polypeptide(L)'
;MALPRRRKPDFRCQSGYSLIELMTVMAILGLVLAGLTTMFQAGVRAEVRSNREFQAQQNARLAMDRLRRELHCANAISAANGTAVATVTVTLPDTCSGADTSVTYATQPIATGRWQLTRTAGAGTPVPIADYLTTSTPFTYYIPATGTLGRLRVDLPVNLNYPDTSTEWRLQDDIVLRNTIRL
;
A
#
# COMPACT_ATOMS: atom_id res chain seq x y z
N MET A 1 38.54 -80.37 -29.41
CA MET A 1 38.76 -79.31 -28.41
C MET A 1 38.38 -77.98 -29.07
N ALA A 2 37.19 -77.46 -28.82
CA ALA A 2 36.64 -76.27 -29.47
C ALA A 2 36.62 -75.10 -28.48
N LEU A 3 37.24 -73.96 -28.84
CA LEU A 3 37.25 -72.72 -28.05
C LEU A 3 36.25 -71.69 -28.63
N PRO A 4 35.62 -70.86 -27.77
CA PRO A 4 34.42 -70.12 -28.12
C PRO A 4 34.69 -68.86 -28.95
N ARG A 5 33.86 -68.62 -29.96
CA ARG A 5 33.82 -67.37 -30.72
C ARG A 5 33.29 -66.22 -29.84
N ARG A 6 34.12 -65.20 -29.58
CA ARG A 6 33.68 -63.90 -29.05
C ARG A 6 32.65 -63.26 -29.99
N ARG A 7 31.41 -63.06 -29.53
CA ARG A 7 30.45 -62.18 -30.21
C ARG A 7 30.89 -60.73 -30.03
N LYS A 8 31.07 -60.02 -31.14
CA LYS A 8 31.21 -58.56 -31.12
C LYS A 8 29.84 -57.94 -30.77
N PRO A 9 29.78 -56.87 -29.97
CA PRO A 9 28.53 -56.16 -29.72
C PRO A 9 28.02 -55.59 -31.04
N ASP A 10 26.74 -55.82 -31.31
CA ASP A 10 26.07 -55.37 -32.53
C ASP A 10 25.79 -53.86 -32.41
N PHE A 11 26.50 -53.05 -33.20
CA PHE A 11 26.31 -51.59 -33.25
C PHE A 11 24.98 -51.19 -33.94
N ARG A 12 24.13 -52.15 -34.30
CA ARG A 12 22.90 -51.96 -35.06
C ARG A 12 21.71 -51.40 -34.27
N CYS A 13 21.88 -51.06 -32.99
CA CYS A 13 20.82 -50.50 -32.15
C CYS A 13 21.01 -49.01 -31.82
N GLN A 14 21.67 -48.22 -32.67
CA GLN A 14 21.59 -46.76 -32.62
C GLN A 14 20.59 -46.29 -33.68
N SER A 15 19.30 -46.31 -33.34
CA SER A 15 18.29 -45.62 -34.16
C SER A 15 18.51 -44.12 -34.02
N GLY A 16 18.93 -43.46 -35.10
CA GLY A 16 18.97 -41.99 -35.16
C GLY A 16 17.56 -41.40 -35.18
N TYR A 17 17.40 -40.20 -34.65
CA TYR A 17 16.13 -39.46 -34.68
C TYR A 17 15.81 -39.01 -36.11
N SER A 18 14.54 -39.11 -36.51
CA SER A 18 14.11 -38.60 -37.81
C SER A 18 13.97 -37.07 -37.78
N LEU A 19 14.15 -36.41 -38.93
CA LEU A 19 14.02 -34.95 -39.04
C LEU A 19 12.60 -34.48 -38.65
N ILE A 20 11.58 -35.24 -39.05
CA ILE A 20 10.18 -34.95 -38.70
C ILE A 20 9.94 -35.04 -37.19
N GLU A 21 10.55 -36.00 -36.51
CA GLU A 21 10.43 -36.17 -35.06
C GLU A 21 11.02 -34.95 -34.32
N LEU A 22 12.19 -34.48 -34.72
CA LEU A 22 12.78 -33.25 -34.18
C LEU A 22 11.91 -32.00 -34.44
N MET A 23 11.32 -31.87 -35.64
CA MET A 23 10.42 -30.77 -35.95
C MET A 23 9.16 -30.77 -35.07
N THR A 24 8.57 -31.96 -34.84
CA THR A 24 7.39 -32.08 -33.98
C THR A 24 7.70 -31.75 -32.51
N VAL A 25 8.86 -32.18 -31.99
CA VAL A 25 9.30 -31.85 -30.63
C VAL A 25 9.52 -30.35 -30.47
N MET A 26 10.17 -29.69 -31.44
CA MET A 26 10.36 -28.23 -31.42
C MET A 26 9.03 -27.48 -31.47
N ALA A 27 8.08 -27.94 -32.29
CA ALA A 27 6.75 -27.33 -32.38
C ALA A 27 5.98 -27.42 -31.04
N ILE A 28 6.00 -28.60 -30.41
CA ILE A 28 5.35 -28.81 -29.10
C ILE A 28 6.06 -27.98 -28.02
N LEU A 29 7.38 -27.96 -27.99
CA LEU A 29 8.16 -27.16 -27.04
C LEU A 29 7.86 -25.67 -27.20
N GLY A 30 7.81 -25.17 -28.43
CA GLY A 30 7.45 -23.77 -28.72
C GLY A 30 6.08 -23.40 -28.16
N LEU A 31 5.08 -24.27 -28.36
CA LEU A 31 3.73 -24.06 -27.83
C LEU A 31 3.71 -24.03 -26.29
N VAL A 32 4.41 -24.95 -25.64
CA VAL A 32 4.48 -25.03 -24.17
C VAL A 32 5.18 -23.79 -23.59
N LEU A 33 6.32 -23.40 -24.13
CA LEU A 33 7.07 -22.23 -23.68
C LEU A 33 6.27 -20.93 -23.89
N ALA A 34 5.53 -20.82 -24.99
CA ALA A 34 4.64 -19.69 -25.22
C ALA A 34 3.56 -19.59 -24.13
N GLY A 35 2.89 -20.71 -23.81
CA GLY A 35 1.91 -20.76 -22.71
C GLY A 35 2.52 -20.38 -21.36
N LEU A 36 3.65 -21.00 -20.99
CA LEU A 36 4.34 -20.72 -19.72
C LEU A 36 4.76 -19.25 -19.58
N THR A 37 5.23 -18.63 -20.66
CA THR A 37 5.64 -17.22 -20.66
C THR A 37 4.47 -16.30 -20.34
N THR A 38 3.27 -16.56 -20.89
CA THR A 38 2.08 -15.75 -20.59
C THR A 38 1.66 -15.87 -19.12
N MET A 39 1.66 -17.10 -18.59
CA MET A 39 1.34 -17.35 -17.17
C MET A 39 2.36 -16.68 -16.24
N PHE A 40 3.65 -16.77 -16.57
CA PHE A 40 4.70 -16.13 -15.80
C PHE A 40 4.55 -14.60 -15.76
N GLN A 41 4.28 -13.97 -16.91
CA GLN A 41 4.02 -12.53 -16.96
C GLN A 41 2.79 -12.12 -16.14
N ALA A 42 1.72 -12.93 -16.17
CA ALA A 42 0.54 -12.69 -15.35
C ALA A 42 0.86 -12.78 -13.85
N GLY A 43 1.65 -13.79 -13.45
CA GLY A 43 2.13 -13.97 -12.07
C GLY A 43 2.93 -12.77 -11.57
N VAL A 44 3.94 -12.32 -12.33
CA VAL A 44 4.76 -11.16 -11.96
C VAL A 44 3.91 -9.89 -11.80
N ARG A 45 2.96 -9.65 -12.71
CA ARG A 45 2.06 -8.49 -12.62
C ARG A 45 1.14 -8.56 -11.39
N ALA A 46 0.63 -9.76 -11.08
CA ALA A 46 -0.21 -9.97 -9.91
C ALA A 46 0.56 -9.73 -8.61
N GLU A 47 1.81 -10.21 -8.53
CA GLU A 47 2.68 -9.98 -7.37
C GLU A 47 2.99 -8.49 -7.17
N VAL A 48 3.38 -7.78 -8.23
CA VAL A 48 3.65 -6.34 -8.16
C VAL A 48 2.40 -5.56 -7.73
N ARG A 49 1.22 -5.92 -8.22
CA ARG A 49 -0.04 -5.32 -7.79
C ARG A 49 -0.29 -5.55 -6.30
N SER A 50 -0.23 -6.81 -5.86
CA SER A 50 -0.45 -7.19 -4.46
C SER A 50 0.50 -6.45 -3.52
N ASN A 51 1.78 -6.32 -3.90
CA ASN A 51 2.77 -5.60 -3.10
C ASN A 51 2.47 -4.11 -3.01
N ARG A 52 2.04 -3.46 -4.11
CA ARG A 52 1.69 -2.03 -4.09
C ARG A 52 0.44 -1.75 -3.25
N GLU A 53 -0.58 -2.61 -3.35
CA GLU A 53 -1.79 -2.51 -2.53
C GLU A 53 -1.45 -2.66 -1.04
N PHE A 54 -0.66 -3.69 -0.70
CA PHE A 54 -0.19 -3.89 0.66
C PHE A 54 0.61 -2.69 1.20
N GLN A 55 1.54 -2.15 0.41
CA GLN A 55 2.32 -0.98 0.79
C GLN A 55 1.44 0.25 1.06
N ALA A 56 0.47 0.53 0.19
CA ALA A 56 -0.43 1.66 0.38
C ALA A 56 -1.27 1.53 1.66
N GLN A 57 -1.83 0.34 1.91
CA GLN A 57 -2.59 0.05 3.12
C GLN A 57 -1.72 0.11 4.39
N GLN A 58 -0.51 -0.44 4.35
CA GLN A 58 0.42 -0.40 5.47
C GLN A 58 0.85 1.03 5.80
N ASN A 59 1.15 1.84 4.79
CA ASN A 59 1.50 3.25 4.98
C ASN A 59 0.32 4.04 5.59
N ALA A 60 -0.91 3.79 5.14
CA ALA A 60 -2.10 4.38 5.74
C ALA A 60 -2.30 3.97 7.21
N ARG A 61 -2.04 2.70 7.57
CA ARG A 61 -2.07 2.24 8.97
C ARG A 61 -1.01 2.94 9.82
N LEU A 62 0.22 3.03 9.33
CA LEU A 62 1.31 3.72 10.04
C LEU A 62 1.00 5.21 10.23
N ALA A 63 0.43 5.85 9.21
CA ALA A 63 -0.01 7.25 9.28
C ALA A 63 -1.11 7.45 10.32
N MET A 64 -2.12 6.56 10.36
CA MET A 64 -3.19 6.61 11.35
C MET A 64 -2.69 6.38 12.77
N ASP A 65 -1.83 5.38 12.98
CA ASP A 65 -1.26 5.10 14.30
C ASP A 65 -0.40 6.26 14.80
N ARG A 66 0.34 6.91 13.90
CA ARG A 66 1.09 8.12 14.21
C ARG A 66 0.17 9.26 14.60
N LEU A 67 -0.85 9.53 13.78
CA LEU A 67 -1.82 10.60 14.01
C LEU A 67 -2.58 10.38 15.33
N ARG A 68 -2.94 9.13 15.68
CA ARG A 68 -3.54 8.79 16.97
C ARG A 68 -2.63 9.11 18.15
N ARG A 69 -1.35 8.73 18.08
CA ARG A 69 -0.37 9.04 19.14
C ARG A 69 -0.20 10.55 19.30
N GLU A 70 -0.04 11.28 18.20
CA GLU A 70 0.17 12.73 18.23
C GLU A 70 -1.08 13.47 18.76
N LEU A 71 -2.29 13.08 18.36
CA LEU A 71 -3.54 13.69 18.84
C LEU A 71 -3.86 13.39 20.30
N HIS A 72 -3.54 12.18 20.79
CA HIS A 72 -3.72 11.90 22.21
C HIS A 72 -2.80 12.73 23.10
N CYS A 73 -1.63 13.10 22.58
CA CYS A 73 -0.65 13.91 23.30
C CYS A 73 -0.90 15.42 23.13
N ALA A 74 -1.52 15.81 22.02
CA ALA A 74 -1.79 17.19 21.67
C ALA A 74 -2.68 17.93 22.67
N ASN A 75 -2.33 19.19 22.92
CA ASN A 75 -3.07 20.09 23.81
C ASN A 75 -4.03 21.04 23.06
N ALA A 76 -3.85 21.20 21.74
CA ALA A 76 -4.72 22.01 20.90
C ALA A 76 -4.80 21.47 19.47
N ILE A 77 -5.91 21.78 18.80
CA ILE A 77 -6.18 21.45 17.40
C ILE A 77 -6.86 22.65 16.73
N SER A 78 -6.48 22.93 15.49
CA SER A 78 -7.06 23.96 14.64
C SER A 78 -7.68 23.31 13.41
N ALA A 79 -9.01 23.27 13.37
CA ALA A 79 -9.82 22.76 12.27
C ALA A 79 -11.25 23.30 12.37
N ALA A 80 -11.98 23.33 11.24
CA ALA A 80 -13.39 23.69 11.23
C ALA A 80 -14.23 22.61 11.94
N ASN A 81 -15.16 23.04 12.80
CA ASN A 81 -16.05 22.13 13.54
C ASN A 81 -17.11 21.52 12.61
N GLY A 82 -17.31 20.20 12.71
CA GLY A 82 -18.39 19.47 12.05
C GLY A 82 -18.27 19.34 10.52
N THR A 83 -17.20 19.87 9.92
CA THR A 83 -17.01 19.90 8.47
C THR A 83 -15.81 19.05 8.07
N ALA A 84 -15.93 18.33 6.97
CA ALA A 84 -14.82 17.59 6.38
C ALA A 84 -13.79 18.58 5.79
N VAL A 85 -12.52 18.44 6.18
CA VAL A 85 -11.42 19.33 5.79
C VAL A 85 -10.22 18.54 5.29
N ALA A 86 -9.44 19.17 4.40
CA ALA A 86 -8.21 18.61 3.83
C ALA A 86 -7.00 18.71 4.77
N THR A 87 -7.04 19.68 5.69
CA THR A 87 -5.90 20.06 6.52
C THR A 87 -6.33 20.21 7.97
N VAL A 88 -5.51 19.69 8.87
CA VAL A 88 -5.63 19.85 10.32
C VAL A 88 -4.27 20.18 10.90
N THR A 89 -4.21 21.20 11.75
CA THR A 89 -3.00 21.54 12.51
C THR A 89 -3.20 21.22 13.98
N VAL A 90 -2.21 20.57 14.58
CA VAL A 90 -2.23 20.06 15.95
C VAL A 90 -1.03 20.64 16.68
N THR A 91 -1.23 21.11 17.91
CA THR A 91 -0.13 21.60 18.76
C THR A 91 0.31 20.49 19.70
N LEU A 92 1.59 20.14 19.64
CA LEU A 92 2.22 19.16 20.52
C LEU A 92 3.09 19.90 21.54
N PRO A 93 2.89 19.64 22.85
CA PRO A 93 3.75 20.19 23.88
C PRO A 93 5.11 19.47 23.94
N ASP A 94 6.09 20.09 24.58
CA ASP A 94 7.44 19.56 24.83
C ASP A 94 7.49 18.11 25.34
N THR A 95 6.57 17.72 26.23
CA THR A 95 6.44 16.36 26.78
C THR A 95 6.20 15.28 25.71
N CYS A 96 5.67 15.67 24.54
CA CYS A 96 5.29 14.79 23.45
C CYS A 96 6.32 14.77 22.31
N SER A 97 6.99 15.91 22.07
CA SER A 97 7.86 16.12 20.91
C SER A 97 9.28 16.58 21.25
N GLY A 98 9.62 16.75 22.53
CA GLY A 98 10.90 17.30 23.02
C GLY A 98 10.99 18.83 22.96
N ALA A 99 10.07 19.48 22.25
CA ALA A 99 9.87 20.93 22.21
C ALA A 99 8.43 21.22 21.77
N ASP A 100 7.90 22.38 22.16
CA ASP A 100 6.60 22.86 21.68
C ASP A 100 6.63 23.04 20.15
N THR A 101 5.78 22.32 19.45
CA THR A 101 5.75 22.35 17.99
C THR A 101 4.34 22.15 17.45
N SER A 102 4.06 22.76 16.30
CA SER A 102 2.83 22.50 15.56
C SER A 102 3.09 21.43 14.50
N VAL A 103 2.19 20.47 14.38
CA VAL A 103 2.21 19.46 13.33
C VAL A 103 0.98 19.66 12.46
N THR A 104 1.21 19.81 11.16
CA THR A 104 0.14 19.93 10.17
C THR A 104 0.04 18.64 9.36
N TYR A 105 -1.17 18.09 9.30
CA TYR A 105 -1.54 16.99 8.44
C TYR A 105 -2.38 17.55 7.30
N ALA A 106 -2.01 17.26 6.05
CA ALA A 106 -2.69 17.78 4.88
C ALA A 106 -2.74 16.75 3.75
N THR A 107 -3.89 16.65 3.10
CA THR A 107 -4.01 15.93 1.82
C THR A 107 -3.66 16.82 0.64
N GLN A 108 -2.83 16.30 -0.25
CA GLN A 108 -2.38 16.97 -1.46
C GLN A 108 -2.77 16.14 -2.70
N PRO A 109 -3.22 16.79 -3.79
CA PRO A 109 -3.53 16.08 -5.02
C PRO A 109 -2.23 15.65 -5.72
N ILE A 110 -2.14 14.38 -6.10
CA ILE A 110 -1.03 13.85 -6.91
C ILE A 110 -1.48 13.60 -8.34
N ALA A 111 -2.68 13.06 -8.50
CA ALA A 111 -3.33 12.85 -9.79
C ALA A 111 -4.86 12.88 -9.60
N THR A 112 -5.60 12.78 -10.70
CA THR A 112 -7.07 12.71 -10.64
C THR A 112 -7.51 11.50 -9.82
N GLY A 113 -8.27 11.73 -8.74
CA GLY A 113 -8.72 10.68 -7.83
C GLY A 113 -7.63 10.06 -6.96
N ARG A 114 -6.42 10.63 -6.93
CA ARG A 114 -5.30 10.17 -6.10
C ARG A 114 -4.77 11.32 -5.25
N TRP A 115 -4.92 11.15 -3.95
CA TRP A 115 -4.47 12.08 -2.92
C TRP A 115 -3.39 11.42 -2.08
N GLN A 116 -2.45 12.26 -1.62
CA GLN A 116 -1.38 11.86 -0.72
C GLN A 116 -1.53 12.62 0.59
N LEU A 117 -1.43 11.92 1.71
CA LEU A 117 -1.38 12.52 3.03
C LEU A 117 0.07 12.87 3.36
N THR A 118 0.28 14.14 3.68
CA THR A 118 1.57 14.69 4.11
C THR A 118 1.50 15.13 5.56
N ARG A 119 2.65 15.08 6.23
CA ARG A 119 2.86 15.58 7.58
C ARG A 119 3.99 16.60 7.56
N THR A 120 3.74 17.76 8.14
CA THR A 120 4.73 18.84 8.29
C THR A 120 4.89 19.16 9.76
N ALA A 121 6.11 19.11 10.29
CA ALA A 121 6.41 19.56 11.65
C ALA A 121 6.98 20.98 11.62
N GLY A 122 6.36 21.90 12.35
CA GLY A 122 6.66 23.33 12.36
C GLY A 122 6.68 23.90 10.94
N ALA A 123 7.71 24.68 10.65
CA ALA A 123 8.00 25.24 9.32
C ALA A 123 8.84 24.31 8.43
N GLY A 124 8.91 23.01 8.74
CA GLY A 124 9.69 22.04 7.98
C GLY A 124 9.10 21.69 6.61
N THR A 125 9.76 20.77 5.91
CA THR A 125 9.28 20.25 4.62
C THR A 125 8.15 19.23 4.84
N PRO A 126 7.08 19.26 4.02
CA PRO A 126 6.06 18.21 4.04
C PRO A 126 6.65 16.84 3.72
N VAL A 127 6.40 15.87 4.60
CA VAL A 127 6.82 14.48 4.41
C VAL A 127 5.60 13.64 4.03
N PRO A 128 5.63 12.90 2.92
CA PRO A 128 4.55 11.99 2.55
C PRO A 128 4.49 10.81 3.52
N ILE A 129 3.32 10.53 4.07
CA ILE A 129 3.11 9.44 5.06
C ILE A 129 2.12 8.38 4.58
N ALA A 130 1.20 8.72 3.67
CA ALA A 130 0.32 7.78 3.01
C ALA A 130 -0.05 8.29 1.60
N ASP A 131 -0.35 7.38 0.68
CA ASP A 131 -0.64 7.68 -0.72
C ASP A 131 -1.80 6.78 -1.21
N TYR A 132 -2.32 7.04 -2.40
CA TYR A 132 -3.48 6.38 -2.98
C TYR A 132 -4.78 6.61 -2.21
N LEU A 133 -4.90 7.76 -1.53
CA LEU A 133 -6.16 8.17 -0.92
C LEU A 133 -7.15 8.61 -2.01
N THR A 134 -8.42 8.23 -1.89
CA THR A 134 -9.47 8.62 -2.84
C THR A 134 -10.26 9.85 -2.39
N THR A 135 -10.02 10.36 -1.17
CA THR A 135 -10.67 11.55 -0.61
C THR A 135 -9.71 12.73 -0.49
N SER A 136 -10.25 13.93 -0.72
CA SER A 136 -9.55 15.21 -0.50
C SER A 136 -9.73 15.78 0.91
N THR A 137 -10.67 15.24 1.69
CA THR A 137 -11.07 15.79 3.00
C THR A 137 -11.22 14.68 4.05
N PRO A 138 -10.12 14.02 4.46
CA PRO A 138 -10.20 12.87 5.35
C PRO A 138 -10.53 13.22 6.80
N PHE A 139 -10.52 14.50 7.18
CA PHE A 139 -10.61 14.92 8.58
C PHE A 139 -11.93 15.60 8.89
N THR A 140 -12.57 15.24 10.00
CA THR A 140 -13.73 15.98 10.53
C THR A 140 -13.54 16.18 12.04
N TYR A 141 -13.36 17.43 12.45
CA TYR A 141 -13.16 17.78 13.86
C TYR A 141 -14.49 18.08 14.54
N TYR A 142 -14.70 17.54 15.73
CA TYR A 142 -15.81 17.86 16.60
C TYR A 142 -15.28 18.52 17.87
N ILE A 143 -15.71 19.75 18.12
CA ILE A 143 -15.35 20.51 19.32
C ILE A 143 -15.83 19.78 20.59
N PRO A 144 -15.14 19.96 21.73
CA PRO A 144 -15.66 19.51 23.02
C PRO A 144 -17.03 20.13 23.29
N ALA A 145 -17.85 19.43 24.07
CA ALA A 145 -19.09 19.93 24.65
C ALA A 145 -19.11 19.64 26.15
N THR A 146 -20.13 20.10 26.88
CA THR A 146 -20.20 19.90 28.33
C THR A 146 -20.09 18.42 28.68
N GLY A 147 -19.03 18.06 29.40
CA GLY A 147 -18.75 16.67 29.80
C GLY A 147 -18.17 15.76 28.71
N THR A 148 -17.85 16.26 27.52
CA THR A 148 -17.22 15.50 26.43
C THR A 148 -15.94 16.16 25.93
N LEU A 149 -14.95 15.33 25.60
CA LEU A 149 -13.71 15.80 24.97
C LEU A 149 -13.92 16.02 23.47
N GLY A 150 -13.12 16.92 22.89
CA GLY A 150 -13.05 17.06 21.43
C GLY A 150 -12.59 15.75 20.79
N ARG A 151 -13.05 15.49 19.56
CA ARG A 151 -12.64 14.31 18.79
C ARG A 151 -12.36 14.67 17.34
N LEU A 152 -11.39 13.99 16.75
CA LEU A 152 -11.12 14.05 15.33
C LEU A 152 -11.54 12.73 14.69
N ARG A 153 -12.53 12.77 13.80
CA ARG A 153 -12.82 11.67 12.89
C ARG A 153 -11.85 11.72 11.73
N VAL A 154 -11.24 10.58 11.42
CA VAL A 154 -10.35 10.41 10.29
C VAL A 154 -10.86 9.27 9.42
N ASP A 155 -11.01 9.53 8.12
CA ASP A 155 -11.41 8.54 7.12
C ASP A 155 -10.38 8.51 5.99
N LEU A 156 -9.66 7.40 5.88
CA LEU A 156 -8.63 7.15 4.87
C LEU A 156 -9.06 6.01 3.95
N PRO A 157 -9.86 6.29 2.91
CA PRO A 157 -10.10 5.34 1.83
C PRO A 157 -8.87 5.28 0.92
N VAL A 158 -8.31 4.08 0.75
CA VAL A 158 -7.12 3.78 -0.06
C VAL A 158 -7.53 2.91 -1.25
N ASN A 159 -7.16 3.33 -2.45
CA ASN A 159 -7.42 2.57 -3.67
C ASN A 159 -6.39 2.85 -4.77
N LEU A 160 -5.79 1.79 -5.33
CA LEU A 160 -4.84 1.90 -6.42
C LEU A 160 -5.52 1.98 -7.80
N ASN A 161 -6.77 1.51 -7.91
CA ASN A 161 -7.50 1.39 -9.17
C ASN A 161 -8.68 2.37 -9.23
N TYR A 162 -8.46 3.64 -8.91
CA TYR A 162 -9.50 4.67 -9.07
C TYR A 162 -9.95 4.77 -10.54
N PRO A 163 -11.27 4.86 -10.85
CA PRO A 163 -12.40 5.03 -9.94
C PRO A 163 -13.12 3.72 -9.52
N ASP A 164 -12.57 2.53 -9.81
CA ASP A 164 -13.19 1.27 -9.44
C ASP A 164 -13.19 1.09 -7.91
N THR A 165 -14.36 1.17 -7.29
CA THR A 165 -14.51 1.10 -5.83
C THR A 165 -14.50 -0.33 -5.28
N SER A 166 -14.50 -1.36 -6.13
CA SER A 166 -14.55 -2.77 -5.69
C SER A 166 -13.32 -3.18 -4.87
N THR A 167 -12.19 -2.50 -5.09
CA THR A 167 -10.92 -2.72 -4.38
C THR A 167 -10.63 -1.63 -3.34
N GLU A 168 -11.60 -0.78 -2.99
CA GLU A 168 -11.39 0.27 -2.00
C GLU A 168 -11.23 -0.34 -0.60
N TRP A 169 -10.12 -0.01 0.05
CA TRP A 169 -9.87 -0.37 1.44
C TRP A 169 -9.96 0.89 2.30
N ARG A 170 -10.81 0.88 3.33
CA ARG A 170 -11.06 2.08 4.14
C ARG A 170 -10.61 1.90 5.57
N LEU A 171 -9.88 2.88 6.09
CA LEU A 171 -9.49 2.97 7.48
C LEU A 171 -10.15 4.19 8.12
N GLN A 172 -11.07 3.94 9.05
CA GLN A 172 -11.80 4.98 9.75
C GLN A 172 -11.55 4.87 11.26
N ASP A 173 -11.31 6.01 11.91
CA ASP A 173 -11.15 6.09 13.35
C ASP A 173 -11.70 7.41 13.93
N ASP A 174 -12.17 7.37 15.17
CA ASP A 174 -12.61 8.54 15.94
C ASP A 174 -11.65 8.73 17.12
N ILE A 175 -10.76 9.72 17.02
CA ILE A 175 -9.64 9.93 17.96
C ILE A 175 -9.98 11.05 18.92
N VAL A 176 -10.04 10.74 20.22
CA VAL A 176 -10.33 11.72 21.28
C VAL A 176 -9.07 12.49 21.67
N LEU A 177 -9.19 13.82 21.76
CA LEU A 177 -8.12 14.69 22.25
C LEU A 177 -8.16 14.73 23.78
N ARG A 178 -7.17 14.11 24.42
CA ARG A 178 -7.18 13.89 25.88
C ARG A 178 -6.71 15.10 26.69
N ASN A 179 -5.84 15.90 26.09
CA ASN A 179 -5.17 17.03 26.75
C ASN A 179 -5.73 18.40 26.32
N THR A 180 -6.84 18.42 25.59
CA THR A 180 -7.55 19.66 25.24
C THR A 180 -8.49 20.10 26.35
N ILE A 181 -8.87 21.38 26.33
CA ILE A 181 -9.87 21.93 27.24
C ILE A 181 -11.17 21.13 27.23
N ARG A 182 -11.77 20.96 28.41
CA ARG A 182 -13.16 20.51 28.57
C ARG A 182 -14.04 21.74 28.71
N LEU A 183 -15.19 21.73 28.05
CA LEU A 183 -16.26 22.72 28.26
C LEU A 183 -17.22 22.25 29.36
#